data_AF-A0A2V9X6G3-F1
#
_entry.id   AF-A0A2V9X6G3-F1
#
_cell.length_a   1.000
_cell.length_b   1.000
_cell.length_c   1.000
_cell.angle_alpha   90.00
_cell.angle_beta   90.00
_cell.angle_gamma   90.00
#
_symmetry.space_group_name_H-M   'P 1'
#
loop_
_entity.id
_entity.type
_entity.pdbx_description
1 polymer ?
#
loop_
_entity_poly.entity_id
_entity_poly.type
_entity_poly.pdbx_seq_one_letter_code
_entity_poly.pdbx_strand_id
1 'polypeptide(L)'
;MKNAAKARSDVVSTAARSGLPPEQPTARKMPGPAKPLNVLAPQVEAERQRIRSRFDTGATARETLRGLCELADNTIRLIFGDVMKIHETPNEGLALLALGGYGRRMLFPFSDLDILFLFENEKTEEEFRPFISEFSRTMWDLGFRVSSAGRTIDECKRIEEDNAEFHLALLDRRFLSGDQELFDKLDNRVLPPSEKQSRSFLFSQLHRLTKERLARYGNTIFHLEPNVKEAPGGLRDYQAAFWLRQILGDRPDLRGSTAADEEMAADAVEFQSSIRCLLHYGNARNDNTLTYEMQEEAAKRSLAVRDGIERNAAEWMRLYFRHARTLNRQLLRYLDQKMAQPVSLRERLFSAARSVARPEHLPSGAHFAIRSGQFEILDQPALADRSIIYSLFTEAARTGTMLSRDAERAINYVVSHSELPARNLVMSWDTLKEILAADYPGMALRPMHRLGILMEILPELRAIDSLVVRDFYPRPADFRAAAARHGQGNGGGKSCTRKFDGAGKRGITA
;
A
#
# COMPACT_ATOMS: atom_id res chain seq x y z
N MET A 1 -39.27 -6.24 -11.49
CA MET A 1 -38.92 -5.61 -10.20
C MET A 1 -37.52 -5.02 -10.32
N LYS A 2 -37.45 -3.69 -10.34
CA LYS A 2 -36.22 -2.89 -10.35
C LYS A 2 -35.63 -2.89 -8.93
N ASN A 3 -34.29 -2.86 -8.84
CA ASN A 3 -33.41 -2.60 -7.68
C ASN A 3 -32.51 -3.77 -7.29
N ALA A 4 -31.27 -3.74 -7.80
CA ALA A 4 -30.03 -4.07 -7.07
C ALA A 4 -28.83 -4.07 -8.04
N ALA A 5 -28.41 -2.89 -8.48
CA ALA A 5 -27.13 -2.71 -9.19
C ALA A 5 -26.62 -1.29 -8.94
N LYS A 6 -26.16 -1.05 -7.70
CA LYS A 6 -25.43 0.18 -7.33
C LYS A 6 -24.55 -0.11 -6.12
N ALA A 7 -23.51 -0.93 -6.31
CA ALA A 7 -22.33 -0.90 -5.45
C ALA A 7 -21.30 -0.04 -6.19
N ARG A 8 -21.37 1.27 -5.94
CA ARG A 8 -20.38 2.24 -6.42
C ARG A 8 -19.14 2.13 -5.53
N SER A 9 -18.01 2.45 -6.13
CA SER A 9 -16.71 2.63 -5.51
C SER A 9 -16.80 3.63 -4.35
N ASP A 10 -16.80 3.14 -3.12
CA ASP A 10 -16.56 3.95 -1.94
C ASP A 10 -15.04 4.13 -1.81
N VAL A 11 -14.52 5.12 -2.55
CA VAL A 11 -13.29 5.80 -2.17
C VAL A 11 -13.68 6.69 -1.00
N VAL A 12 -13.15 6.36 0.17
CA VAL A 12 -13.27 7.15 1.40
C VAL A 12 -12.84 8.58 1.10
N SER A 13 -13.82 9.48 1.02
CA SER A 13 -13.64 10.92 0.97
C SER A 13 -13.30 11.38 2.38
N THR A 14 -12.03 11.59 2.66
CA THR A 14 -11.50 12.05 3.95
C THR A 14 -11.69 13.55 4.13
N ALA A 15 -11.88 13.97 5.38
CA ALA A 15 -12.21 15.32 5.82
C ALA A 15 -11.03 16.33 5.70
N ALA A 16 -10.50 16.49 4.50
CA ALA A 16 -9.92 17.76 4.08
C ALA A 16 -11.08 18.73 3.75
N ARG A 17 -10.95 20.06 3.88
CA ARG A 17 -11.85 21.02 3.20
C ARG A 17 -11.96 20.57 1.74
N SER A 18 -13.06 19.91 1.41
CA SER A 18 -13.38 19.35 0.12
C SER A 18 -14.08 20.44 -0.68
N GLY A 19 -13.59 20.65 -1.90
CA GLY A 19 -14.26 21.47 -2.90
C GLY A 19 -14.04 22.97 -2.77
N LEU A 20 -13.09 23.51 -3.54
CA LEU A 20 -13.55 24.50 -4.50
C LEU A 20 -14.48 23.72 -5.45
N PRO A 21 -15.78 24.07 -5.54
CA PRO A 21 -16.72 23.22 -6.25
C PRO A 21 -16.28 23.07 -7.70
N PRO A 22 -16.40 21.87 -8.32
CA PRO A 22 -16.52 21.78 -9.75
C PRO A 22 -17.92 22.29 -10.11
N GLU A 23 -18.19 23.57 -9.93
CA GLU A 23 -19.34 24.16 -10.62
C GLU A 23 -19.03 24.03 -12.11
N GLN A 24 -19.92 23.40 -12.86
CA GLN A 24 -19.98 23.63 -14.30
C GLN A 24 -20.31 25.11 -14.48
N PRO A 25 -19.37 25.97 -14.89
CA PRO A 25 -19.66 27.39 -14.97
C PRO A 25 -20.46 27.60 -16.25
N THR A 26 -21.59 28.27 -16.11
CA THR A 26 -22.40 28.74 -17.24
C THR A 26 -21.52 29.52 -18.23
N ALA A 27 -21.78 29.30 -19.52
CA ALA A 27 -20.98 29.79 -20.63
C ALA A 27 -20.89 31.33 -20.64
N ARG A 28 -19.87 31.88 -19.98
CA ARG A 28 -19.42 33.25 -20.22
C ARG A 28 -18.18 33.18 -21.10
N LYS A 29 -18.28 33.74 -22.32
CA LYS A 29 -17.13 33.91 -23.23
C LYS A 29 -16.11 34.81 -22.52
N MET A 30 -15.03 34.20 -22.04
CA MET A 30 -13.85 34.89 -21.53
C MET A 30 -12.68 34.66 -22.48
N PRO A 31 -11.65 35.51 -22.47
CA PRO A 31 -10.49 35.37 -23.36
C PRO A 31 -9.80 34.04 -23.08
N GLY A 32 -9.63 33.21 -24.12
CA GLY A 32 -8.98 31.91 -23.99
C GLY A 32 -7.47 32.01 -23.78
N PRO A 33 -6.81 30.88 -23.47
CA PRO A 33 -5.36 30.82 -23.24
C PRO A 33 -4.55 31.40 -24.40
N ALA A 34 -3.38 31.98 -24.08
CA ALA A 34 -2.50 32.67 -25.04
C ALA A 34 -2.06 31.78 -26.21
N LYS A 35 -1.93 30.47 -25.99
CA LYS A 35 -2.05 29.46 -27.04
C LYS A 35 -3.47 28.89 -27.05
N PRO A 36 -4.19 28.94 -28.17
CA PRO A 36 -5.57 28.49 -28.20
C PRO A 36 -5.62 26.96 -27.94
N LEU A 37 -6.61 26.53 -27.15
CA LEU A 37 -6.82 25.13 -26.73
C LEU A 37 -6.80 24.15 -27.91
N ASN A 38 -7.25 24.59 -29.09
CA ASN A 38 -7.23 23.82 -30.34
C ASN A 38 -5.82 23.43 -30.83
N VAL A 39 -4.76 24.11 -30.37
CA VAL A 39 -3.36 23.78 -30.66
C VAL A 39 -2.76 22.91 -29.56
N LEU A 40 -3.07 23.20 -28.29
CA LEU A 40 -2.49 22.49 -27.15
C LEU A 40 -3.05 21.09 -26.97
N ALA A 41 -4.37 20.89 -27.13
CA ALA A 41 -4.98 19.58 -26.92
C ALA A 41 -4.40 18.50 -27.87
N PRO A 42 -4.24 18.74 -29.18
CA PRO A 42 -3.59 17.77 -30.07
C PRO A 42 -2.13 17.47 -29.71
N GLN A 43 -1.38 18.47 -29.22
CA GLN A 43 0.03 18.27 -28.82
C GLN A 43 0.14 17.40 -27.58
N VAL A 44 -0.68 17.67 -26.56
CA VAL A 44 -0.73 16.87 -25.32
C VAL A 44 -1.14 15.44 -25.65
N GLU A 45 -2.16 15.25 -26.49
CA GLU A 45 -2.61 13.92 -26.89
C GLU A 45 -1.56 13.16 -27.70
N ALA A 46 -0.87 13.82 -28.64
CA ALA A 46 0.22 13.22 -29.41
C ALA A 46 1.36 12.72 -28.50
N GLU A 47 1.75 13.50 -27.49
CA GLU A 47 2.77 13.08 -26.53
C GLU A 47 2.29 11.94 -25.62
N ARG A 48 1.01 11.93 -25.18
CA ARG A 48 0.44 10.78 -24.45
C ARG A 48 0.50 9.50 -25.28
N GLN A 49 0.15 9.58 -26.57
CA GLN A 49 0.20 8.45 -27.49
C GLN A 49 1.64 7.98 -27.72
N ARG A 50 2.60 8.90 -27.83
CA ARG A 50 4.02 8.57 -27.93
C ARG A 50 4.52 7.83 -26.68
N ILE A 51 4.18 8.31 -25.48
CA ILE A 51 4.56 7.65 -24.21
C ILE A 51 3.95 6.25 -24.15
N ARG A 52 2.66 6.10 -24.49
CA ARG A 52 1.99 4.80 -24.56
C ARG A 52 2.67 3.85 -25.54
N SER A 53 2.96 4.30 -26.76
CA SER A 53 3.60 3.48 -27.79
C SER A 53 4.99 2.99 -27.34
N ARG A 54 5.75 3.83 -26.61
CA ARG A 54 7.02 3.41 -26.00
C ARG A 54 6.82 2.33 -24.93
N PHE A 55 5.81 2.45 -24.08
CA PHE A 55 5.48 1.41 -23.10
C PHE A 55 5.10 0.10 -23.80
N ASP A 56 4.25 0.16 -24.82
CA ASP A 56 3.82 -1.01 -25.59
C ASP A 56 4.98 -1.70 -26.35
N THR A 57 6.07 -0.97 -26.62
CA THR A 57 7.30 -1.49 -27.26
C THR A 57 8.42 -1.86 -26.27
N GLY A 58 8.15 -1.84 -24.97
CA GLY A 58 9.05 -2.39 -23.94
C GLY A 58 9.79 -1.36 -23.07
N ALA A 59 9.41 -0.08 -23.12
CA ALA A 59 9.89 0.90 -22.16
C ALA A 59 9.51 0.50 -20.72
N THR A 60 10.37 0.84 -19.77
CA THR A 60 10.15 0.56 -18.35
C THR A 60 8.98 1.38 -17.81
N ALA A 61 8.38 0.93 -16.70
CA ALA A 61 7.38 1.73 -16.00
C ALA A 61 8.01 3.05 -15.53
N ARG A 62 9.24 3.02 -14.99
CA ARG A 62 9.96 4.25 -14.60
C ARG A 62 10.04 5.28 -15.72
N GLU A 63 10.40 4.86 -16.94
CA GLU A 63 10.45 5.75 -18.10
C GLU A 63 9.07 6.30 -18.47
N THR A 64 8.05 5.45 -18.40
CA THR A 64 6.65 5.80 -18.70
C THR A 64 6.12 6.84 -17.72
N LEU A 65 6.29 6.60 -16.41
CA LEU A 65 5.85 7.51 -15.35
C LEU A 65 6.59 8.85 -15.42
N ARG A 66 7.91 8.83 -15.71
CA ARG A 66 8.69 10.04 -15.93
C ARG A 66 8.14 10.85 -17.10
N GLY A 67 7.89 10.22 -18.25
CA GLY A 67 7.33 10.90 -19.42
C GLY A 67 5.95 11.53 -19.15
N LEU A 68 5.08 10.80 -18.44
CA LEU A 68 3.76 11.34 -18.05
C LEU A 68 3.90 12.51 -17.08
N CYS A 69 4.80 12.42 -16.11
CA CYS A 69 5.05 13.48 -15.15
C CYS A 69 5.64 14.73 -15.81
N GLU A 70 6.59 14.57 -16.74
CA GLU A 70 7.17 15.68 -17.50
C GLU A 70 6.12 16.37 -18.38
N LEU A 71 5.26 15.58 -19.05
CA LEU A 71 4.14 16.11 -19.82
C LEU A 71 3.19 16.94 -18.94
N ALA A 72 2.81 16.41 -17.76
CA ALA A 72 1.95 17.11 -16.81
C ALA A 72 2.61 18.39 -16.27
N ASP A 73 3.86 18.31 -15.79
CA ASP A 73 4.63 19.43 -15.26
C ASP A 73 4.76 20.57 -16.29
N ASN A 74 5.11 20.25 -17.54
CA ASN A 74 5.26 21.24 -18.60
C ASN A 74 3.92 21.88 -18.98
N THR A 75 2.85 21.08 -19.03
CA THR A 75 1.51 21.60 -19.29
C THR A 75 1.06 22.54 -18.17
N ILE A 76 1.25 22.15 -16.91
CA ILE A 76 0.90 22.99 -15.74
C ILE A 76 1.64 24.31 -15.80
N ARG A 77 2.96 24.33 -16.03
CA ARG A 77 3.73 25.59 -16.08
C ARG A 77 3.26 26.50 -17.21
N LEU A 78 2.96 25.92 -18.37
CA LEU A 78 2.44 26.67 -19.52
C LEU A 78 1.07 27.28 -19.21
N ILE A 79 0.12 26.48 -18.75
CA ILE A 79 -1.24 26.93 -18.45
C ILE A 79 -1.24 27.91 -17.28
N PHE A 80 -0.44 27.67 -16.25
CA PHE A 80 -0.26 28.61 -15.14
C PHE A 80 0.18 29.97 -15.68
N GLY A 81 1.26 30.03 -16.47
CA GLY A 81 1.77 31.29 -17.03
C GLY A 81 0.77 32.01 -17.94
N ASP A 82 0.01 31.28 -18.75
CA ASP A 82 -0.99 31.86 -19.65
C ASP A 82 -2.21 32.41 -18.88
N VAL A 83 -2.72 31.67 -17.89
CA VAL A 83 -3.86 32.13 -17.08
C VAL A 83 -3.44 33.31 -16.19
N MET A 84 -2.24 33.31 -15.61
CA MET A 84 -1.74 34.46 -14.84
C MET A 84 -1.73 35.76 -15.66
N LYS A 85 -1.33 35.69 -16.94
CA LYS A 85 -1.35 36.85 -17.85
C LYS A 85 -2.76 37.35 -18.14
N ILE A 86 -3.74 36.45 -18.26
CA ILE A 86 -5.14 36.81 -18.54
C ILE A 86 -5.76 37.57 -17.37
N HIS A 87 -5.44 37.16 -16.14
CA HIS A 87 -5.96 37.80 -14.93
C HIS A 87 -5.14 39.02 -14.48
N GLU A 88 -4.06 39.36 -15.20
CA GLU A 88 -3.13 40.46 -14.86
C GLU A 88 -2.67 40.44 -13.39
N THR A 89 -2.64 39.25 -12.78
CA THR A 89 -2.36 39.08 -11.35
C THR A 89 -0.85 38.83 -11.18
N PRO A 90 -0.18 39.45 -10.21
CA PRO A 90 1.17 39.04 -9.81
C PRO A 90 1.15 37.59 -9.33
N ASN A 91 2.23 36.83 -9.51
CA ASN A 91 2.34 35.48 -8.97
C ASN A 91 2.60 35.44 -7.45
N GLU A 92 2.77 36.60 -6.82
CA GLU A 92 3.04 36.74 -5.39
C GLU A 92 1.89 36.18 -4.56
N GLY A 93 2.23 35.37 -3.55
CA GLY A 93 1.27 34.81 -2.61
C GLY A 93 0.51 33.57 -3.09
N LEU A 94 0.81 33.02 -4.28
CA LEU A 94 0.27 31.74 -4.78
C LEU A 94 1.37 30.78 -5.25
N ALA A 95 1.44 29.59 -4.66
CA ALA A 95 2.29 28.49 -5.13
C ALA A 95 1.47 27.24 -5.48
N LEU A 96 1.86 26.52 -6.54
CA LEU A 96 1.31 25.22 -6.91
C LEU A 96 2.28 24.12 -6.50
N LEU A 97 1.76 23.14 -5.75
CA LEU A 97 2.53 21.99 -5.31
C LEU A 97 1.85 20.70 -5.78
N ALA A 98 2.64 19.74 -6.26
CA ALA A 98 2.18 18.37 -6.44
C ALA A 98 2.20 17.65 -5.08
N LEU A 99 1.15 16.87 -4.79
CA LEU A 99 1.06 16.02 -3.61
C LEU A 99 1.01 14.54 -3.99
N GLY A 100 1.13 13.66 -2.99
CA GLY A 100 0.91 12.23 -3.14
C GLY A 100 1.75 11.56 -4.23
N GLY A 101 1.09 10.75 -5.08
CA GLY A 101 1.77 10.04 -6.17
C GLY A 101 2.41 10.97 -7.19
N TYR A 102 1.75 12.09 -7.50
CA TYR A 102 2.27 13.08 -8.45
C TYR A 102 3.47 13.85 -7.87
N GLY A 103 3.43 14.16 -6.57
CA GLY A 103 4.54 14.73 -5.81
C GLY A 103 5.81 13.88 -5.91
N ARG A 104 5.68 12.56 -5.71
CA ARG A 104 6.76 11.57 -5.88
C ARG A 104 7.16 11.26 -7.33
N ARG A 105 6.59 11.96 -8.32
CA ARG A 105 6.79 11.68 -9.76
C ARG A 105 6.36 10.26 -10.19
N MET A 106 5.41 9.68 -9.48
CA MET A 106 4.78 8.39 -9.80
C MET A 106 3.40 8.60 -10.43
N LEU A 107 3.37 9.30 -11.57
CA LEU A 107 2.12 9.59 -12.28
C LEU A 107 1.78 8.47 -13.28
N PHE A 108 0.75 7.69 -12.97
CA PHE A 108 0.28 6.59 -13.82
C PHE A 108 -0.71 7.09 -14.88
N PRO A 109 -0.91 6.35 -16.00
CA PRO A 109 -1.94 6.68 -16.97
C PRO A 109 -3.31 6.82 -16.30
N PHE A 110 -4.13 7.80 -16.69
CA PHE A 110 -5.46 8.03 -16.10
C PHE A 110 -5.49 8.30 -14.58
N SER A 111 -4.34 8.54 -13.93
CA SER A 111 -4.32 9.02 -12.54
C SER A 111 -4.60 10.51 -12.46
N ASP A 112 -5.19 10.91 -11.36
CA ASP A 112 -5.46 12.31 -11.07
C ASP A 112 -4.16 13.05 -10.71
N LEU A 113 -4.12 14.34 -11.01
CA LEU A 113 -3.08 15.27 -10.59
C LEU A 113 -3.49 15.88 -9.25
N ASP A 114 -2.93 15.35 -8.17
CA ASP A 114 -3.12 15.92 -6.82
C ASP A 114 -2.32 17.23 -6.71
N ILE A 115 -3.01 18.37 -6.77
CA ILE A 115 -2.43 19.73 -6.74
C ILE A 115 -2.91 20.48 -5.50
N LEU A 116 -1.97 21.03 -4.75
CA LEU A 116 -2.22 22.02 -3.71
C LEU A 116 -1.99 23.42 -4.27
N PHE A 117 -3.02 24.26 -4.21
CA PHE A 117 -2.90 25.71 -4.33
C PHE A 117 -2.61 26.25 -2.92
N LEU A 118 -1.36 26.65 -2.70
CA LEU A 118 -0.90 27.24 -1.44
C LEU A 118 -1.01 28.76 -1.55
N PHE A 119 -1.71 29.35 -0.59
CA PHE A 119 -1.88 30.80 -0.48
C PHE A 119 -1.11 31.35 0.71
N GLU A 120 -0.66 32.59 0.62
CA GLU A 120 -0.07 33.28 1.77
C GLU A 120 -1.08 33.43 2.91
N ASN A 121 -2.32 33.82 2.60
CA ASN A 121 -3.39 34.07 3.55
C ASN A 121 -4.77 33.95 2.87
N GLU A 122 -5.85 34.09 3.64
CA GLU A 122 -7.24 33.95 3.16
C GLU A 122 -7.60 35.00 2.10
N LYS A 123 -7.05 36.22 2.20
CA LYS A 123 -7.30 37.27 1.20
C LYS A 123 -6.74 36.87 -0.17
N THR A 124 -5.52 36.34 -0.19
CA THR A 124 -4.90 35.83 -1.40
C THR A 124 -5.68 34.63 -1.98
N GLU A 125 -6.21 33.76 -1.14
CA GLU A 125 -7.08 32.66 -1.58
C GLU A 125 -8.35 33.18 -2.29
N GLU A 126 -8.99 34.23 -1.77
CA GLU A 126 -10.15 34.86 -2.41
C GLU A 126 -9.79 35.52 -3.75
N GLU A 127 -8.68 36.23 -3.81
CA GLU A 127 -8.17 36.91 -5.02
C GLU A 127 -7.91 35.91 -6.16
N PHE A 128 -7.32 34.75 -5.86
CA PHE A 128 -6.98 33.73 -6.86
C PHE A 128 -8.12 32.76 -7.20
N ARG A 129 -9.31 32.89 -6.61
CA ARG A 129 -10.44 31.99 -6.90
C ARG A 129 -10.82 31.93 -8.40
N PRO A 130 -10.91 33.05 -9.15
CA PRO A 130 -11.18 33.02 -10.59
C PRO A 130 -10.08 32.29 -11.38
N PHE A 131 -8.81 32.52 -11.02
CA PHE A 131 -7.65 31.86 -11.60
C PHE A 131 -7.74 30.34 -11.46
N ILE A 132 -8.06 29.83 -10.27
CA ILE A 132 -8.12 28.37 -10.02
C ILE A 132 -9.22 27.71 -10.85
N SER A 133 -10.39 28.36 -10.96
CA SER A 133 -11.50 27.86 -11.78
C SER A 133 -11.10 27.73 -13.25
N GLU A 134 -10.45 28.76 -13.80
CA GLU A 134 -9.99 28.76 -15.19
C GLU A 134 -8.86 27.78 -15.44
N PHE A 135 -7.86 27.73 -14.55
CA PHE A 135 -6.77 26.75 -14.61
C PHE A 135 -7.32 25.32 -14.60
N SER A 136 -8.21 25.00 -13.66
CA SER A 136 -8.76 23.65 -13.49
C SER A 136 -9.59 23.23 -14.70
N ARG A 137 -10.40 24.14 -15.25
CA ARG A 137 -11.17 23.92 -16.48
C ARG A 137 -10.24 23.66 -17.67
N THR A 138 -9.20 24.48 -17.83
CA THR A 138 -8.25 24.34 -18.94
C THR A 138 -7.50 23.02 -18.87
N MET A 139 -7.07 22.59 -17.67
CA MET A 139 -6.43 21.29 -17.47
C MET A 139 -7.39 20.13 -17.79
N TRP A 140 -8.66 20.24 -17.41
CA TRP A 140 -9.70 19.26 -17.73
C TRP A 140 -9.92 19.13 -19.24
N ASP A 141 -10.00 20.25 -19.95
CA ASP A 141 -10.16 20.29 -21.41
C ASP A 141 -8.95 19.66 -22.14
N LEU A 142 -7.78 19.66 -21.52
CA LEU A 142 -6.56 18.97 -21.98
C LEU A 142 -6.49 17.49 -21.56
N GLY A 143 -7.56 16.95 -20.97
CA GLY A 143 -7.67 15.56 -20.56
C GLY A 143 -6.95 15.21 -19.26
N PHE A 144 -6.51 16.21 -18.47
CA PHE A 144 -5.99 15.97 -17.12
C PHE A 144 -7.11 16.05 -16.09
N ARG A 145 -7.16 15.09 -15.18
CA ARG A 145 -8.05 15.14 -14.02
C ARG A 145 -7.31 15.81 -12.88
N VAL A 146 -7.68 17.03 -12.52
CA VAL A 146 -7.05 17.75 -11.41
C VAL A 146 -7.85 17.49 -10.13
N SER A 147 -7.17 16.93 -9.13
CA SER A 147 -7.64 16.80 -7.77
C SER A 147 -7.02 17.94 -6.97
N SER A 148 -7.77 19.02 -6.75
CA SER A 148 -7.24 20.26 -6.18
C SER A 148 -7.66 20.47 -4.73
N ALA A 149 -6.72 20.93 -3.90
CA ALA A 149 -6.99 21.51 -2.59
C ALA A 149 -6.43 22.94 -2.53
N GLY A 150 -7.18 23.88 -1.94
CA GLY A 150 -6.70 25.22 -1.61
C GLY A 150 -6.39 25.33 -0.12
N ARG A 151 -5.21 25.80 0.27
CA ARG A 151 -4.86 26.03 1.68
C ARG A 151 -3.98 27.25 1.87
N THR A 152 -4.17 27.94 2.99
CA THR A 152 -3.22 28.96 3.43
C THR A 152 -2.01 28.33 4.12
N ILE A 153 -0.93 29.12 4.25
CA ILE A 153 0.26 28.67 4.99
C ILE A 153 -0.04 28.35 6.46
N ASP A 154 -0.95 29.12 7.08
CA ASP A 154 -1.36 28.92 8.47
C ASP A 154 -2.22 27.67 8.65
N GLU A 155 -3.03 27.30 7.65
CA GLU A 155 -3.77 26.04 7.66
C GLU A 155 -2.83 24.84 7.51
N CYS A 156 -1.80 24.94 6.66
CA CYS A 156 -0.80 23.88 6.52
C CYS A 156 -0.01 23.65 7.81
N LYS A 157 0.10 24.66 8.68
CA LYS A 157 0.74 24.53 9.99
C LYS A 157 -0.08 23.68 10.99
N ARG A 158 -1.41 23.66 10.87
CA ARG A 158 -2.31 23.05 11.87
C ARG A 158 -2.53 21.56 11.56
N ILE A 159 -1.75 20.70 12.22
CA ILE A 159 -1.88 19.24 12.12
C ILE A 159 -2.91 18.74 13.13
N GLU A 160 -4.09 18.36 12.63
CA GLU A 160 -5.26 17.96 13.43
C GLU A 160 -5.85 16.62 12.94
N GLU A 161 -6.71 16.00 13.77
CA GLU A 161 -7.26 14.66 13.54
C GLU A 161 -8.06 14.55 12.24
N ASP A 162 -8.96 15.50 12.00
CA ASP A 162 -9.86 15.48 10.84
C ASP A 162 -9.09 15.56 9.51
N ASN A 163 -7.86 16.08 9.51
CA ASN A 163 -7.08 16.35 8.31
C ASN A 163 -5.77 15.53 8.22
N ALA A 164 -5.67 14.41 8.92
CA ALA A 164 -4.44 13.61 8.97
C ALA A 164 -3.97 13.14 7.58
N GLU A 165 -4.87 12.77 6.67
CA GLU A 165 -4.51 12.30 5.33
C GLU A 165 -3.90 13.39 4.45
N PHE A 166 -4.36 14.63 4.57
CA PHE A 166 -3.73 15.77 3.89
C PHE A 166 -2.30 15.99 4.38
N HIS A 167 -2.08 15.94 5.69
CA HIS A 167 -0.74 16.10 6.26
C HIS A 167 0.20 14.95 5.89
N LEU A 168 -0.32 13.73 5.75
CA LEU A 168 0.43 12.62 5.17
C LEU A 168 0.76 12.86 3.69
N ALA A 169 -0.19 13.40 2.90
CA ALA A 169 0.04 13.76 1.50
C ALA A 169 1.05 14.91 1.34
N LEU A 170 1.14 15.84 2.31
CA LEU A 170 2.15 16.91 2.36
C LEU A 170 3.57 16.38 2.52
N LEU A 171 3.78 15.15 3.01
CA LEU A 171 5.11 14.51 3.05
C LEU A 171 5.68 14.22 1.65
N ASP A 172 4.86 14.34 0.60
CA ASP A 172 5.26 14.17 -0.80
C ASP A 172 5.28 15.47 -1.59
N ARG A 173 5.16 16.62 -0.91
CA ARG A 173 5.04 17.92 -1.55
C ARG A 173 6.21 18.19 -2.50
N ARG A 174 5.90 18.71 -3.68
CA ARG A 174 6.89 19.11 -4.68
C ARG A 174 6.43 20.38 -5.38
N PHE A 175 7.26 21.41 -5.39
CA PHE A 175 6.97 22.64 -6.11
C PHE A 175 6.77 22.40 -7.62
N LEU A 176 5.76 23.06 -8.19
CA LEU A 176 5.44 23.01 -9.63
C LEU A 176 5.64 24.37 -10.30
N SER A 177 5.01 25.42 -9.76
CA SER A 177 4.95 26.77 -10.35
C SER A 177 4.45 27.78 -9.31
N GLY A 178 4.59 29.08 -9.59
CA GLY A 178 4.09 30.17 -8.74
C GLY A 178 5.18 30.83 -7.90
N ASP A 179 4.80 31.30 -6.72
CA ASP A 179 5.67 31.94 -5.72
C ASP A 179 6.62 30.92 -5.06
N GLN A 180 7.90 30.99 -5.44
CA GLN A 180 8.94 30.13 -4.88
C GLN A 180 9.25 30.49 -3.42
N GLU A 181 9.19 31.77 -3.04
CA GLU A 181 9.50 32.21 -1.67
C GLU A 181 8.44 31.71 -0.68
N LEU A 182 7.17 31.71 -1.11
CA LEU A 182 6.07 31.14 -0.32
C LEU A 182 6.25 29.63 -0.10
N PHE A 183 6.65 28.89 -1.14
CA PHE A 183 6.98 27.46 -1.01
C PHE A 183 8.17 27.26 -0.06
N ASP A 184 9.25 28.02 -0.21
CA ASP A 184 10.44 27.90 0.64
C ASP A 184 10.12 28.24 2.10
N LYS A 185 9.23 29.21 2.34
CA LYS A 185 8.71 29.54 3.68
C LYS A 185 7.94 28.36 4.27
N LEU A 186 7.05 27.72 3.49
CA LEU A 186 6.32 26.54 3.93
C LEU A 186 7.29 25.38 4.27
N ASP A 187 8.17 25.03 3.33
CA ASP A 187 8.99 23.83 3.40
C ASP A 187 10.12 23.93 4.42
N ASN A 188 10.72 25.11 4.58
CA ASN A 188 11.89 25.27 5.47
C ASN A 188 11.54 25.84 6.84
N ARG A 189 10.45 26.60 6.99
CA ARG A 189 10.14 27.32 8.25
C ARG A 189 8.86 26.84 8.94
N VAL A 190 7.82 26.47 8.19
CA VAL A 190 6.51 26.15 8.77
C VAL A 190 6.33 24.66 9.04
N LEU A 191 6.58 23.81 8.03
CA LEU A 191 6.34 22.37 8.15
C LEU A 191 7.34 21.65 9.07
N PRO A 192 8.66 21.88 9.02
CA PRO A 192 9.61 21.13 9.85
C PRO A 192 9.32 21.17 11.37
N PRO A 193 9.04 22.33 12.00
CA PRO A 193 8.68 22.35 13.41
C PRO A 193 7.31 21.72 13.68
N SER A 194 6.32 21.92 12.80
CA SER A 194 4.98 21.34 12.94
C SER A 194 5.00 19.80 12.83
N GLU A 195 5.66 19.26 11.81
CA GLU A 195 5.86 17.83 11.60
C GLU A 195 6.64 17.19 12.75
N LYS A 196 7.65 17.89 13.29
CA LYS A 196 8.38 17.42 14.48
C LYS A 196 7.49 17.36 15.72
N GLN A 197 6.66 18.37 15.95
CA GLN A 197 5.74 18.43 17.08
C GLN A 197 4.65 17.35 16.97
N SER A 198 4.11 17.15 15.77
CA SER A 198 2.99 16.23 15.50
C SER A 198 3.44 14.84 15.05
N ARG A 199 4.74 14.53 15.13
CA ARG A 199 5.33 13.27 14.67
C ARG A 199 4.62 12.03 15.22
N SER A 200 4.35 12.02 16.53
CA SER A 200 3.67 10.91 17.23
C SER A 200 2.24 10.71 16.69
N PHE A 201 1.56 11.82 16.41
CA PHE A 201 0.22 11.81 15.85
C PHE A 201 0.21 11.34 14.39
N LEU A 202 1.09 11.84 13.53
CA LEU A 202 1.19 11.40 12.13
C LEU A 202 1.54 9.90 12.04
N PHE A 203 2.44 9.44 12.90
CA PHE A 203 2.80 8.04 13.01
C PHE A 203 1.61 7.15 13.42
N SER A 204 0.86 7.55 14.45
CA SER A 204 -0.29 6.78 14.92
C SER A 204 -1.41 6.73 13.88
N GLN A 205 -1.68 7.85 13.19
CA GLN A 205 -2.67 7.91 12.12
C GLN A 205 -2.25 7.06 10.92
N LEU A 206 -1.00 7.12 10.49
CA LEU A 206 -0.51 6.27 9.40
C LEU A 206 -0.58 4.78 9.75
N HIS A 207 -0.26 4.41 10.99
CA HIS A 207 -0.45 3.04 11.50
C HIS A 207 -1.91 2.61 11.43
N ARG A 208 -2.83 3.45 11.92
CA ARG A 208 -4.26 3.16 11.93
C ARG A 208 -4.80 2.95 10.50
N LEU A 209 -4.58 3.93 9.62
CA LEU A 209 -5.02 3.87 8.21
C LEU A 209 -4.45 2.66 7.48
N THR A 210 -3.18 2.33 7.73
CA THR A 210 -2.53 1.17 7.12
C THR A 210 -3.13 -0.14 7.62
N LYS A 211 -3.33 -0.30 8.94
CA LYS A 211 -3.93 -1.51 9.52
C LYS A 211 -5.36 -1.71 9.02
N GLU A 212 -6.17 -0.65 8.99
CA GLU A 212 -7.53 -0.70 8.43
C GLU A 212 -7.53 -1.13 6.96
N ARG A 213 -6.61 -0.60 6.15
CA ARG A 213 -6.45 -1.03 4.75
C ARG A 213 -6.12 -2.51 4.67
N LEU A 214 -5.07 -2.97 5.36
CA LEU A 214 -4.63 -4.36 5.29
C LEU A 214 -5.74 -5.33 5.76
N ALA A 215 -6.51 -4.95 6.77
CA ALA A 215 -7.64 -5.74 7.29
C ALA A 215 -8.76 -5.93 6.25
N ARG A 216 -9.07 -4.91 5.43
CA ARG A 216 -10.05 -5.04 4.33
C ARG A 216 -9.65 -6.08 3.29
N TYR A 217 -8.36 -6.37 3.18
CA TYR A 217 -7.78 -7.39 2.29
C TYR A 217 -7.37 -8.66 3.05
N GLY A 218 -7.93 -8.91 4.23
CA GLY A 218 -7.68 -10.12 5.02
C GLY A 218 -6.23 -10.29 5.49
N ASN A 219 -5.43 -9.22 5.49
CA ASN A 219 -4.00 -9.23 5.84
C ASN A 219 -3.18 -10.27 5.06
N THR A 220 -3.56 -10.55 3.80
CA THR A 220 -2.91 -11.54 2.95
C THR A 220 -2.49 -10.96 1.61
N ILE A 221 -1.32 -11.37 1.12
CA ILE A 221 -0.87 -11.08 -0.24
C ILE A 221 -1.52 -12.02 -1.27
N PHE A 222 -2.09 -13.15 -0.85
CA PHE A 222 -2.53 -14.26 -1.70
C PHE A 222 -3.94 -14.08 -2.28
N HIS A 223 -4.23 -12.91 -2.84
CA HIS A 223 -5.47 -12.67 -3.60
C HIS A 223 -5.31 -13.20 -5.02
N LEU A 224 -6.34 -13.92 -5.51
CA LEU A 224 -6.33 -14.46 -6.88
C LEU A 224 -6.42 -13.36 -7.94
N GLU A 225 -7.19 -12.30 -7.68
CA GLU A 225 -7.28 -11.10 -8.51
C GLU A 225 -6.94 -9.87 -7.64
N PRO A 226 -5.64 -9.65 -7.35
CA PRO A 226 -5.22 -8.66 -6.37
C PRO A 226 -5.42 -7.23 -6.88
N ASN A 227 -5.68 -6.29 -5.95
CA ASN A 227 -5.54 -4.87 -6.24
C ASN A 227 -4.07 -4.45 -6.10
N VAL A 228 -3.39 -4.14 -7.20
CA VAL A 228 -1.93 -3.87 -7.21
C VAL A 228 -1.54 -2.57 -6.50
N LYS A 229 -2.52 -1.73 -6.16
CA LYS A 229 -2.32 -0.50 -5.40
C LYS A 229 -2.55 -0.75 -3.91
N GLU A 230 -3.74 -1.23 -3.54
CA GLU A 230 -4.25 -1.19 -2.16
C GLU A 230 -4.08 -2.51 -1.38
N ALA A 231 -3.97 -3.66 -2.07
CA ALA A 231 -3.79 -4.94 -1.39
C ALA A 231 -2.42 -5.04 -0.70
N PRO A 232 -2.25 -5.91 0.31
CA PRO A 232 -0.95 -6.19 0.91
C PRO A 232 0.08 -6.55 -0.17
N GLY A 233 1.25 -5.92 -0.12
CA GLY A 233 2.29 -6.04 -1.14
C GLY A 233 2.10 -5.17 -2.39
N GLY A 234 1.07 -4.31 -2.40
CA GLY A 234 0.84 -3.32 -3.45
C GLY A 234 1.63 -2.02 -3.27
N LEU A 235 1.47 -1.08 -4.21
CA LEU A 235 2.18 0.21 -4.20
C LEU A 235 1.90 1.06 -2.94
N ARG A 236 0.75 0.89 -2.30
CA ARG A 236 0.40 1.60 -1.05
C ARG A 236 1.20 1.08 0.15
N ASP A 237 1.70 -0.15 0.12
CA ASP A 237 2.62 -0.66 1.13
C ASP A 237 3.97 0.06 1.06
N TYR A 238 4.51 0.22 -0.16
CA TYR A 238 5.73 1.00 -0.39
C TYR A 238 5.57 2.47 0.03
N GLN A 239 4.45 3.10 -0.33
CA GLN A 239 4.15 4.47 0.08
C GLN A 239 4.11 4.63 1.61
N ALA A 240 3.40 3.73 2.30
CA ALA A 240 3.33 3.78 3.76
C ALA A 240 4.70 3.55 4.41
N ALA A 241 5.50 2.62 3.90
CA ALA A 241 6.87 2.40 4.36
C ALA A 241 7.75 3.67 4.18
N PHE A 242 7.65 4.33 3.02
CA PHE A 242 8.36 5.57 2.75
C PHE A 242 7.95 6.70 3.70
N TRP A 243 6.65 6.90 3.92
CA TRP A 243 6.17 7.90 4.89
C TRP A 243 6.59 7.58 6.33
N LEU A 244 6.54 6.31 6.75
CA LEU A 244 7.04 5.91 8.07
C LEU A 244 8.52 6.24 8.23
N ARG A 245 9.34 5.98 7.21
CA ARG A 245 10.76 6.36 7.19
C ARG A 245 10.95 7.87 7.35
N GLN A 246 10.19 8.68 6.63
CA GLN A 246 10.27 10.15 6.74
C GLN A 246 9.88 10.63 8.15
N ILE A 247 8.78 10.11 8.71
CA ILE A 247 8.27 10.48 10.04
C ILE A 247 9.25 10.09 11.15
N LEU A 248 9.81 8.88 11.07
CA LEU A 248 10.76 8.37 12.07
C LEU A 248 12.15 9.04 11.97
N GLY A 249 12.48 9.59 10.80
CA GLY A 249 13.78 10.18 10.48
C GLY A 249 14.82 9.12 10.07
N ASP A 250 15.88 9.56 9.39
CA ASP A 250 16.95 8.68 8.87
C ASP A 250 17.89 8.26 10.00
N ARG A 251 17.41 7.34 10.83
CA ARG A 251 18.12 6.75 11.97
C ARG A 251 18.79 5.45 11.49
N PRO A 252 20.14 5.35 11.50
CA PRO A 252 20.87 4.19 10.97
C PRO A 252 20.49 2.86 11.64
N ASP A 253 20.12 2.91 12.91
CA ASP A 253 19.59 1.81 13.73
C ASP A 253 18.18 1.36 13.30
N LEU A 254 17.38 2.27 12.71
CA LEU A 254 16.04 1.99 12.17
C LEU A 254 16.06 1.47 10.73
N ARG A 255 17.18 1.72 10.01
CA ARG A 255 17.88 0.80 9.09
C ARG A 255 17.11 -0.48 8.82
N GLY A 256 17.49 -1.55 9.53
CA GLY A 256 16.93 -2.90 9.37
C GLY A 256 16.91 -3.47 7.94
N SER A 257 17.39 -2.70 6.96
CA SER A 257 17.25 -2.85 5.52
C SER A 257 18.64 -2.68 4.95
N THR A 258 19.13 -3.71 4.30
CA THR A 258 20.41 -3.68 3.59
C THR A 258 20.25 -2.92 2.27
N ALA A 259 21.35 -2.57 1.62
CA ALA A 259 21.31 -2.04 0.26
C ALA A 259 20.60 -3.02 -0.70
N ALA A 260 20.80 -4.33 -0.51
CA ALA A 260 20.10 -5.37 -1.26
C ALA A 260 18.59 -5.37 -1.00
N ASP A 261 18.12 -5.15 0.23
CA ASP A 261 16.68 -5.01 0.51
C ASP A 261 16.08 -3.78 -0.20
N GLU A 262 16.82 -2.66 -0.27
CA GLU A 262 16.38 -1.45 -0.98
C GLU A 262 16.32 -1.67 -2.50
N GLU A 263 17.29 -2.38 -3.08
CA GLU A 263 17.30 -2.79 -4.49
C GLU A 263 16.13 -3.72 -4.82
N MET A 264 15.91 -4.77 -4.02
CA MET A 264 14.76 -5.67 -4.18
C MET A 264 13.42 -4.93 -4.09
N ALA A 265 13.31 -3.93 -3.20
CA ALA A 265 12.12 -3.10 -3.10
C ALA A 265 11.94 -2.21 -4.33
N ALA A 266 13.02 -1.64 -4.88
CA ALA A 266 12.97 -0.84 -6.11
C ALA A 266 12.51 -1.69 -7.31
N ASP A 267 13.01 -2.92 -7.45
CA ASP A 267 12.57 -3.87 -8.47
C ASP A 267 11.11 -4.26 -8.30
N ALA A 268 10.65 -4.46 -7.06
CA ALA A 268 9.25 -4.75 -6.78
C ALA A 268 8.33 -3.56 -7.10
N VAL A 269 8.76 -2.32 -6.85
CA VAL A 269 8.02 -1.11 -7.25
C VAL A 269 7.96 -1.01 -8.77
N GLU A 270 9.05 -1.29 -9.48
CA GLU A 270 9.08 -1.30 -10.95
C GLU A 270 8.12 -2.34 -11.53
N PHE A 271 8.12 -3.55 -10.99
CA PHE A 271 7.23 -4.63 -11.38
C PHE A 271 5.76 -4.26 -11.16
N GLN A 272 5.40 -3.81 -9.95
CA GLN A 272 4.04 -3.38 -9.63
C GLN A 272 3.59 -2.17 -10.47
N SER A 273 4.52 -1.25 -10.76
CA SER A 273 4.22 -0.08 -11.58
C SER A 273 3.97 -0.45 -13.04
N SER A 274 4.69 -1.44 -13.57
CA SER A 274 4.48 -1.98 -14.91
C SER A 274 3.09 -2.60 -15.04
N ILE A 275 2.66 -3.37 -14.03
CA ILE A 275 1.30 -3.94 -13.99
C ILE A 275 0.27 -2.82 -13.99
N ARG A 276 0.43 -1.82 -13.12
CA ARG A 276 -0.52 -0.71 -13.04
C ARG A 276 -0.62 0.07 -14.35
N CYS A 277 0.50 0.29 -15.06
CA CYS A 277 0.48 0.88 -16.40
C CYS A 277 -0.30 0.02 -17.40
N LEU A 278 -0.05 -1.31 -17.43
CA LEU A 278 -0.79 -2.25 -18.26
C LEU A 278 -2.30 -2.19 -17.97
N LEU A 279 -2.69 -2.23 -16.69
CA LEU A 279 -4.09 -2.16 -16.26
C LEU A 279 -4.76 -0.87 -16.73
N HIS A 280 -4.07 0.26 -16.55
CA HIS A 280 -4.62 1.57 -16.87
C HIS A 280 -4.76 1.78 -18.37
N TYR A 281 -3.76 1.40 -19.18
CA TYR A 281 -3.85 1.45 -20.64
C TYR A 281 -4.85 0.45 -21.21
N GLY A 282 -4.92 -0.76 -20.66
CA GLY A 282 -5.85 -1.81 -21.12
C GLY A 282 -7.31 -1.46 -20.82
N ASN A 283 -7.59 -0.89 -19.65
CA ASN A 283 -8.96 -0.56 -19.23
C ASN A 283 -9.39 0.88 -19.55
N ALA A 284 -8.47 1.73 -20.04
CA ALA A 284 -8.67 3.17 -20.27
C ALA A 284 -9.24 3.93 -19.04
N ARG A 285 -8.87 3.50 -17.83
CA ARG A 285 -9.33 4.06 -16.56
C ARG A 285 -8.37 3.70 -15.43
N ASN A 286 -8.48 4.39 -14.30
CA ASN A 286 -7.75 4.10 -13.06
C ASN A 286 -8.32 2.85 -12.34
N ASP A 287 -8.25 1.69 -13.00
CA ASP A 287 -8.55 0.38 -12.40
C ASP A 287 -7.26 -0.30 -11.97
N ASN A 288 -7.23 -0.79 -10.73
CA ASN A 288 -6.03 -1.38 -10.14
C ASN A 288 -6.19 -2.88 -9.85
N THR A 289 -7.28 -3.50 -10.32
CA THR A 289 -7.55 -4.93 -10.15
C THR A 289 -6.84 -5.75 -11.23
N LEU A 290 -5.97 -6.67 -10.81
CA LEU A 290 -5.27 -7.60 -11.70
C LEU A 290 -6.16 -8.82 -11.94
N THR A 291 -7.14 -8.67 -12.84
CA THR A 291 -8.06 -9.76 -13.20
C THR A 291 -7.34 -10.89 -13.91
N TYR A 292 -7.98 -12.06 -13.98
CA TYR A 292 -7.43 -13.21 -14.68
C TYR A 292 -7.05 -12.93 -16.14
N GLU A 293 -7.85 -12.14 -16.87
CA GLU A 293 -7.57 -11.75 -18.25
C GLU A 293 -6.31 -10.88 -18.31
N MET A 294 -6.15 -9.97 -17.36
CA MET A 294 -4.97 -9.10 -17.29
C MET A 294 -3.72 -9.85 -16.83
N GLN A 295 -3.86 -10.94 -16.07
CA GLN A 295 -2.75 -11.85 -15.76
C GLN A 295 -2.27 -12.59 -17.00
N GLU A 296 -3.20 -13.07 -17.83
CA GLU A 296 -2.86 -13.70 -19.12
C GLU A 296 -2.17 -12.70 -20.05
N GLU A 297 -2.67 -11.47 -20.13
CA GLU A 297 -2.05 -10.42 -20.94
C GLU A 297 -0.65 -10.05 -20.43
N ALA A 298 -0.47 -9.91 -19.11
CA ALA A 298 0.83 -9.63 -18.51
C ALA A 298 1.84 -10.77 -18.78
N ALA A 299 1.40 -12.03 -18.69
CA ALA A 299 2.23 -13.18 -18.98
C ALA A 299 2.63 -13.27 -20.46
N LYS A 300 1.68 -13.06 -21.39
CA LYS A 300 1.95 -13.03 -22.84
C LYS A 300 2.98 -11.98 -23.22
N ARG A 301 2.97 -10.83 -22.55
CA ARG A 301 3.93 -9.74 -22.79
C ARG A 301 5.27 -9.92 -22.08
N SER A 302 5.44 -10.98 -21.27
CA SER A 302 6.55 -11.10 -20.31
C SER A 302 6.73 -9.80 -19.50
N LEU A 303 5.62 -9.21 -19.05
CA LEU A 303 5.61 -7.86 -18.48
C LEU A 303 6.58 -7.75 -17.31
N ALA A 304 7.47 -6.75 -17.35
CA ALA A 304 8.51 -6.47 -16.36
C ALA A 304 9.54 -7.60 -16.13
N VAL A 305 9.64 -8.55 -17.06
CA VAL A 305 10.59 -9.68 -16.99
C VAL A 305 11.41 -9.71 -18.27
N ARG A 306 12.74 -9.83 -18.14
CA ARG A 306 13.69 -9.72 -19.28
C ARG A 306 14.65 -10.89 -19.38
N ASP A 307 14.24 -12.06 -18.90
CA ASP A 307 15.07 -13.28 -18.93
C ASP A 307 14.85 -14.16 -20.16
N GLY A 308 13.92 -13.78 -21.05
CA GLY A 308 13.61 -14.54 -22.27
C GLY A 308 12.85 -15.85 -22.03
N ILE A 309 12.38 -16.09 -20.81
CA ILE A 309 11.64 -17.30 -20.46
C ILE A 309 10.14 -17.03 -20.58
N GLU A 310 9.49 -17.71 -21.53
CA GLU A 310 8.03 -17.70 -21.65
C GLU A 310 7.37 -18.33 -20.42
N ARG A 311 6.27 -17.73 -19.98
CA ARG A 311 5.54 -18.15 -18.78
C ARG A 311 4.05 -18.12 -19.05
N ASN A 312 3.34 -19.11 -18.52
CA ASN A 312 1.89 -19.02 -18.41
C ASN A 312 1.49 -18.04 -17.27
N ALA A 313 0.20 -17.71 -17.19
CA ALA A 313 -0.32 -16.78 -16.18
C ALA A 313 0.02 -17.19 -14.73
N ALA A 314 -0.03 -18.48 -14.40
CA ALA A 314 0.24 -18.97 -13.05
C ALA A 314 1.73 -18.83 -12.70
N GLU A 315 2.64 -19.13 -13.63
CA GLU A 315 4.08 -18.95 -13.46
C GLU A 315 4.46 -17.48 -13.34
N TRP A 316 3.83 -16.61 -14.13
CA TRP A 316 4.02 -15.16 -14.03
C TRP A 316 3.47 -14.62 -12.71
N MET A 317 2.32 -15.12 -12.22
CA MET A 317 1.80 -14.74 -10.91
C MET A 317 2.71 -15.16 -9.74
N ARG A 318 3.55 -16.19 -9.88
CA ARG A 318 4.60 -16.49 -8.89
C ARG A 318 5.64 -15.38 -8.79
N LEU A 319 5.92 -14.66 -9.88
CA LEU A 319 6.77 -13.47 -9.84
C LEU A 319 6.04 -12.33 -9.11
N TYR A 320 4.76 -12.12 -9.41
CA TYR A 320 3.93 -11.15 -8.70
C TYR A 320 3.97 -11.35 -7.18
N PHE A 321 3.72 -12.56 -6.68
CA PHE A 321 3.73 -12.80 -5.23
C PHE A 321 5.11 -12.62 -4.60
N ARG A 322 6.20 -12.87 -5.34
CA ARG A 322 7.56 -12.57 -4.87
C ARG A 322 7.75 -11.07 -4.65
N HIS A 323 7.39 -10.23 -5.62
CA HIS A 323 7.47 -8.78 -5.48
C HIS A 323 6.51 -8.24 -4.41
N ALA A 324 5.28 -8.75 -4.36
CA ALA A 324 4.32 -8.39 -3.32
C ALA A 324 4.83 -8.73 -1.91
N ARG A 325 5.47 -9.91 -1.74
CA ARG A 325 6.09 -10.33 -0.48
C ARG A 325 7.22 -9.39 -0.07
N THR A 326 8.04 -8.92 -1.01
CA THR A 326 9.10 -7.93 -0.73
C THR A 326 8.53 -6.62 -0.18
N LEU A 327 7.54 -6.03 -0.86
CA LEU A 327 6.94 -4.77 -0.41
C LEU A 327 6.18 -4.92 0.91
N ASN A 328 5.45 -6.02 1.07
CA ASN A 328 4.73 -6.29 2.32
C ASN A 328 5.70 -6.48 3.50
N ARG A 329 6.78 -7.24 3.31
CA ARG A 329 7.83 -7.39 4.34
C ARG A 329 8.45 -6.05 4.71
N GLN A 330 8.72 -5.19 3.74
CA GLN A 330 9.24 -3.85 3.99
C GLN A 330 8.27 -3.00 4.81
N LEU A 331 6.98 -2.99 4.47
CA LEU A 331 5.98 -2.27 5.26
C LEU A 331 5.87 -2.81 6.68
N LEU A 332 5.72 -4.14 6.82
CA LEU A 332 5.62 -4.77 8.13
C LEU A 332 6.84 -4.42 8.98
N ARG A 333 8.04 -4.33 8.38
CA ARG A 333 9.29 -3.85 9.00
C ARG A 333 9.24 -2.41 9.51
N TYR A 334 8.36 -1.54 9.02
CA TYR A 334 8.16 -0.22 9.62
C TYR A 334 7.01 -0.22 10.66
N LEU A 335 5.96 -1.02 10.44
CA LEU A 335 4.79 -1.04 11.33
C LEU A 335 5.01 -1.66 12.71
N ASP A 336 5.94 -2.60 12.88
CA ASP A 336 6.29 -3.09 14.23
C ASP A 336 7.34 -2.20 14.93
N GLN A 337 7.84 -1.15 14.27
CA GLN A 337 8.69 -0.19 14.98
C GLN A 337 7.84 0.56 15.98
N LYS A 338 8.29 0.64 17.23
CA LYS A 338 7.67 1.50 18.22
C LYS A 338 8.36 2.85 18.14
N MET A 339 7.59 3.94 18.02
CA MET A 339 8.16 5.25 18.32
C MET A 339 8.66 5.23 19.76
N ALA A 340 9.93 5.55 19.97
CA ALA A 340 10.45 5.83 21.29
C ALA A 340 9.69 7.03 21.85
N GLN A 341 8.72 6.76 22.73
CA GLN A 341 8.10 7.81 23.52
C GLN A 341 9.19 8.44 24.38
N PRO A 342 9.23 9.78 24.56
CA PRO A 342 10.07 10.40 25.57
C PRO A 342 9.58 9.91 26.94
N VAL A 343 10.13 8.78 27.39
CA VAL A 343 9.85 8.20 28.70
C VAL A 343 10.31 9.20 29.75
N SER A 344 9.40 9.53 30.67
CA SER A 344 9.73 10.35 31.83
C SER A 344 10.89 9.73 32.61
N LEU A 345 11.67 10.54 33.34
CA LEU A 345 12.75 10.03 34.23
C LEU A 345 12.24 8.92 35.17
N ARG A 346 10.97 9.02 35.59
CA ARG A 346 10.29 8.03 36.42
C ARG A 346 10.09 6.71 35.66
N GLU A 347 9.63 6.73 34.42
CA GLU A 347 9.51 5.52 33.59
C GLU A 347 10.87 4.94 33.18
N ARG A 348 11.92 5.76 33.03
CA ARG A 348 13.30 5.25 32.83
C ARG A 348 13.81 4.52 34.08
N LEU A 349 13.53 5.04 35.27
CA LEU A 349 13.84 4.36 36.54
C LEU A 349 13.00 3.10 36.75
N PHE A 350 11.70 3.13 36.43
CA PHE A 350 10.82 1.96 36.52
C PHE A 350 11.12 0.89 35.47
N SER A 351 11.49 1.27 34.25
CA SER A 351 11.94 0.34 33.20
C SER A 351 13.34 -0.20 33.48
N ALA A 352 14.24 0.59 34.07
CA ALA A 352 15.50 0.09 34.60
C ALA A 352 15.27 -0.94 35.71
N ALA A 353 14.35 -0.67 36.65
CA ALA A 353 13.94 -1.60 37.68
C ALA A 353 13.25 -2.88 37.12
N ARG A 354 12.48 -2.77 36.02
CA ARG A 354 11.94 -3.94 35.28
C ARG A 354 12.97 -4.65 34.41
N SER A 355 14.00 -3.98 33.91
CA SER A 355 15.10 -4.61 33.18
C SER A 355 15.98 -5.46 34.09
N VAL A 356 15.88 -5.23 35.41
CA VAL A 356 16.44 -6.07 36.49
C VAL A 356 15.46 -7.17 36.91
N ALA A 357 14.20 -7.15 36.46
CA ALA A 357 13.26 -8.25 36.69
C ALA A 357 13.67 -9.45 35.83
N ARG A 358 13.82 -10.60 36.50
CA ARG A 358 14.11 -11.90 35.87
C ARG A 358 13.11 -12.19 34.74
N PRO A 359 13.53 -12.86 33.65
CA PRO A 359 12.64 -13.23 32.55
C PRO A 359 11.42 -13.99 33.06
N GLU A 360 10.24 -13.67 32.52
CA GLU A 360 8.96 -14.07 33.11
C GLU A 360 8.63 -15.55 32.92
N HIS A 361 9.34 -16.29 32.05
CA HIS A 361 9.41 -17.76 32.02
C HIS A 361 10.71 -18.15 31.32
N LEU A 362 11.57 -18.94 31.98
CA LEU A 362 12.76 -19.56 31.39
C LEU A 362 12.57 -21.07 31.40
N PRO A 363 12.40 -21.74 30.24
CA PRO A 363 12.76 -23.15 30.16
C PRO A 363 14.26 -23.24 30.48
N SER A 364 14.65 -24.11 31.42
CA SER A 364 16.05 -24.30 31.77
C SER A 364 16.85 -24.73 30.53
N GLY A 365 17.88 -23.96 30.13
CA GLY A 365 18.64 -24.17 28.89
C GLY A 365 18.21 -23.32 27.68
N ALA A 366 17.33 -22.33 27.86
CA ALA A 366 16.70 -21.63 26.74
C ALA A 366 17.63 -20.70 25.94
N HIS A 367 17.70 -20.96 24.63
CA HIS A 367 18.35 -20.11 23.62
C HIS A 367 17.52 -18.87 23.26
N PHE A 368 16.33 -18.70 23.87
CA PHE A 368 15.40 -17.60 23.64
C PHE A 368 14.66 -17.24 24.94
N ALA A 369 14.16 -16.01 25.04
CA ALA A 369 13.37 -15.54 26.18
C ALA A 369 12.24 -14.62 25.72
N ILE A 370 11.21 -14.47 26.55
CA ILE A 370 10.13 -13.51 26.28
C ILE A 370 10.53 -12.15 26.86
N ARG A 371 10.61 -11.13 25.99
CA ARG A 371 10.76 -9.72 26.39
C ARG A 371 9.72 -8.87 25.70
N SER A 372 9.10 -7.97 26.46
CA SER A 372 8.01 -7.12 25.95
C SER A 372 6.87 -7.89 25.26
N GLY A 373 6.60 -9.13 25.70
CA GLY A 373 5.57 -10.01 25.12
C GLY A 373 5.95 -10.65 23.78
N GLN A 374 7.24 -10.71 23.44
CA GLN A 374 7.74 -11.35 22.21
C GLN A 374 8.96 -12.24 22.50
N PHE A 375 9.17 -13.29 21.70
CA PHE A 375 10.39 -14.10 21.79
C PHE A 375 11.59 -13.36 21.21
N GLU A 376 12.65 -13.20 22.00
CA GLU A 376 13.97 -12.74 21.58
C GLU A 376 14.97 -13.89 21.67
N ILE A 377 15.91 -13.92 20.72
CA ILE A 377 17.01 -14.89 20.72
C ILE A 377 18.11 -14.40 21.65
N LEU A 378 18.53 -15.27 22.58
CA LEU A 378 19.63 -15.01 23.50
C LEU A 378 20.97 -15.49 22.94
N ASP A 379 20.96 -16.53 22.11
CA ASP A 379 22.14 -17.17 21.54
C ASP A 379 21.93 -17.41 20.04
N GLN A 380 22.36 -16.44 19.22
CA GLN A 380 22.23 -16.50 17.77
C GLN A 380 23.07 -17.64 17.14
N PRO A 381 24.33 -17.88 17.55
CA PRO A 381 25.10 -19.03 17.07
C PRO A 381 24.40 -20.38 17.26
N ALA A 382 23.68 -20.56 18.38
CA ALA A 382 22.97 -21.81 18.63
C ALA A 382 21.89 -22.13 17.59
N LEU A 383 21.31 -21.13 16.92
CA LEU A 383 20.32 -21.35 15.85
C LEU A 383 20.85 -22.16 14.66
N ALA A 384 22.17 -22.39 14.56
CA ALA A 384 22.73 -23.33 13.59
C ALA A 384 22.13 -24.74 13.76
N ASP A 385 21.76 -25.12 14.99
CA ASP A 385 20.95 -26.29 15.31
C ASP A 385 19.46 -25.98 15.12
N ARG A 386 18.85 -26.56 14.09
CA ARG A 386 17.45 -26.32 13.72
C ARG A 386 16.46 -26.81 14.79
N SER A 387 16.85 -27.73 15.67
CA SER A 387 15.99 -28.17 16.78
C SER A 387 15.61 -27.02 17.73
N ILE A 388 16.47 -26.00 17.83
CA ILE A 388 16.22 -24.80 18.62
C ILE A 388 15.20 -23.89 17.92
N ILE A 389 15.29 -23.77 16.60
CA ILE A 389 14.31 -23.04 15.80
C ILE A 389 12.95 -23.73 15.91
N TYR A 390 12.92 -25.06 15.86
CA TYR A 390 11.69 -25.84 15.99
C TYR A 390 11.07 -25.71 17.37
N SER A 391 11.86 -25.79 18.45
CA SER A 391 11.34 -25.61 19.81
C SER A 391 10.79 -24.21 20.06
N LEU A 392 11.43 -23.17 19.49
CA LEU A 392 10.90 -21.81 19.50
C LEU A 392 9.53 -21.72 18.82
N PHE A 393 9.37 -22.35 17.66
CA PHE A 393 8.09 -22.36 16.96
C PHE A 393 7.02 -23.17 17.68
N THR A 394 7.38 -24.30 18.29
CA THR A 394 6.46 -25.06 19.16
C THR A 394 5.95 -24.20 20.32
N GLU A 395 6.85 -23.49 21.00
CA GLU A 395 6.46 -22.62 22.12
C GLU A 395 5.60 -21.42 21.66
N ALA A 396 5.91 -20.85 20.49
CA ALA A 396 5.07 -19.81 19.87
C ALA A 396 3.67 -20.31 19.54
N ALA A 397 3.54 -21.53 19.02
CA ALA A 397 2.25 -22.15 18.73
C ALA A 397 1.43 -22.43 19.99
N ARG A 398 2.10 -22.82 21.09
CA ARG A 398 1.45 -23.12 22.38
C ARG A 398 1.01 -21.87 23.13
N THR A 399 1.90 -20.89 23.27
CA THR A 399 1.65 -19.69 24.09
C THR A 399 0.91 -18.59 23.35
N GLY A 400 0.86 -18.64 22.03
CA GLY A 400 0.36 -17.54 21.20
C GLY A 400 1.31 -16.33 21.18
N THR A 401 2.53 -16.48 21.71
CA THR A 401 3.53 -15.40 21.76
C THR A 401 4.22 -15.26 20.40
N MET A 402 4.31 -14.02 19.91
CA MET A 402 4.95 -13.72 18.63
C MET A 402 6.48 -13.71 18.76
N LEU A 403 7.18 -14.09 17.69
CA LEU A 403 8.62 -13.85 17.59
C LEU A 403 8.89 -12.35 17.45
N SER A 404 9.95 -11.86 18.08
CA SER A 404 10.47 -10.53 17.81
C SER A 404 11.12 -10.50 16.43
N ARG A 405 11.27 -9.30 15.87
CA ARG A 405 11.98 -9.16 14.60
C ARG A 405 13.45 -9.52 14.68
N ASP A 406 14.07 -9.32 15.83
CA ASP A 406 15.47 -9.69 16.04
C ASP A 406 15.61 -11.20 16.00
N ALA A 407 14.62 -11.92 16.54
CA ALA A 407 14.52 -13.36 16.39
C ALA A 407 14.30 -13.78 14.93
N GLU A 408 13.32 -13.19 14.23
CA GLU A 408 13.10 -13.50 12.80
C GLU A 408 14.34 -13.19 11.95
N ARG A 409 15.05 -12.08 12.22
CA ARG A 409 16.30 -11.69 11.54
C ARG A 409 17.43 -12.66 11.83
N ALA A 410 17.61 -13.06 13.10
CA ALA A 410 18.61 -14.03 13.49
C ALA A 410 18.37 -15.38 12.81
N ILE A 411 17.13 -15.86 12.80
CA ILE A 411 16.73 -17.08 12.09
C ILE A 411 17.00 -16.94 10.59
N ASN A 412 16.52 -15.86 9.95
CA ASN A 412 16.73 -15.64 8.51
C ASN A 412 18.22 -15.58 8.15
N TYR A 413 19.03 -14.91 8.98
CA TYR A 413 20.49 -14.85 8.79
C TYR A 413 21.07 -16.26 8.79
N VAL A 414 20.78 -17.07 9.81
CA VAL A 414 21.33 -18.42 9.95
C VAL A 414 20.82 -19.40 8.89
N VAL A 415 19.56 -19.25 8.46
CA VAL A 415 18.96 -20.09 7.40
C VAL A 415 19.54 -19.77 6.02
N SER A 416 19.85 -18.49 5.75
CA SER A 416 20.37 -18.05 4.44
C SER A 416 21.89 -18.00 4.33
N HIS A 417 22.62 -18.18 5.44
CA HIS A 417 24.09 -18.13 5.43
C HIS A 417 24.70 -19.41 4.87
N SER A 418 25.47 -19.29 3.78
CA SER A 418 26.15 -20.42 3.14
C SER A 418 27.28 -21.03 4.00
N GLU A 419 27.87 -20.24 4.90
CA GLU A 419 29.04 -20.67 5.71
C GLU A 419 28.65 -21.23 7.09
N LEU A 420 27.36 -21.23 7.46
CA LEU A 420 26.89 -21.81 8.71
C LEU A 420 26.32 -23.22 8.46
N PRO A 421 27.09 -24.30 8.72
CA PRO A 421 26.62 -25.66 8.46
C PRO A 421 25.42 -25.98 9.35
N ALA A 422 24.28 -26.21 8.71
CA ALA A 422 23.05 -26.56 9.39
C ALA A 422 23.12 -27.94 10.06
N ARG A 423 22.60 -28.04 11.28
CA ARG A 423 22.45 -29.32 12.01
C ARG A 423 20.97 -29.57 12.31
N ASN A 424 20.59 -30.84 12.41
CA ASN A 424 19.24 -31.27 12.78
C ASN A 424 18.11 -30.69 11.90
N LEU A 425 18.35 -30.63 10.60
CA LEU A 425 17.42 -30.11 9.56
C LEU A 425 16.09 -30.87 9.46
N VAL A 426 16.02 -32.08 10.01
CA VAL A 426 14.83 -32.91 9.93
C VAL A 426 13.96 -32.63 11.16
N MET A 427 12.82 -32.00 10.95
CA MET A 427 11.77 -31.92 11.95
C MET A 427 11.07 -33.28 12.06
N SER A 428 10.86 -33.76 13.29
CA SER A 428 10.06 -34.97 13.51
C SER A 428 8.57 -34.70 13.22
N TRP A 429 7.85 -35.72 12.75
CA TRP A 429 6.41 -35.60 12.56
C TRP A 429 5.67 -35.25 13.86
N ASP A 430 6.15 -35.73 15.01
CA ASP A 430 5.56 -35.44 16.31
C ASP A 430 5.67 -33.95 16.67
N THR A 431 6.81 -33.31 16.39
CA THR A 431 6.97 -31.86 16.60
C THR A 431 6.07 -31.05 15.66
N LEU A 432 5.99 -31.42 14.38
CA LEU A 432 5.09 -30.76 13.45
C LEU A 432 3.62 -30.92 13.88
N LYS A 433 3.23 -32.11 14.32
CA LYS A 433 1.89 -32.40 14.83
C LYS A 433 1.58 -31.60 16.08
N GLU A 434 2.55 -31.43 16.99
CA GLU A 434 2.39 -30.56 18.17
C GLU A 434 2.12 -29.11 17.76
N ILE A 435 2.88 -28.56 16.79
CA ILE A 435 2.63 -27.20 16.26
C ILE A 435 1.24 -27.10 15.64
N LEU A 436 0.84 -28.07 14.81
CA LEU A 436 -0.45 -28.08 14.12
C LEU A 436 -1.65 -28.22 15.07
N ALA A 437 -1.48 -28.94 16.18
CA ALA A 437 -2.51 -29.22 17.17
C ALA A 437 -2.54 -28.22 18.35
N ALA A 438 -1.61 -27.26 18.39
CA ALA A 438 -1.57 -26.25 19.44
C ALA A 438 -2.74 -25.26 19.37
N ASP A 439 -2.91 -24.43 20.41
CA ASP A 439 -3.98 -23.43 20.49
C ASP A 439 -3.80 -22.29 19.45
N TYR A 440 -2.55 -21.96 19.09
CA TYR A 440 -2.21 -20.84 18.20
C TYR A 440 -1.26 -21.24 17.07
N PRO A 441 -1.60 -22.24 16.23
CA PRO A 441 -0.69 -22.79 15.22
C PRO A 441 -0.22 -21.71 14.22
N GLY A 442 -1.08 -20.72 13.94
CA GLY A 442 -0.76 -19.60 13.05
C GLY A 442 0.40 -18.71 13.52
N MET A 443 0.70 -18.67 14.83
CA MET A 443 1.83 -17.91 15.38
C MET A 443 3.18 -18.54 15.02
N ALA A 444 3.21 -19.85 14.78
CA ALA A 444 4.39 -20.57 14.31
C ALA A 444 4.41 -20.70 12.78
N LEU A 445 3.32 -21.20 12.19
CA LEU A 445 3.28 -21.58 10.78
C LEU A 445 3.50 -20.39 9.83
N ARG A 446 3.00 -19.19 10.18
CA ARG A 446 3.18 -18.00 9.33
C ARG A 446 4.64 -17.53 9.29
N PRO A 447 5.34 -17.34 10.44
CA PRO A 447 6.79 -17.11 10.43
C PRO A 447 7.58 -18.25 9.78
N MET A 448 7.25 -19.52 10.05
CA MET A 448 7.95 -20.66 9.44
C MET A 448 7.83 -20.65 7.91
N HIS A 449 6.66 -20.30 7.36
CA HIS A 449 6.48 -20.11 5.93
C HIS A 449 7.31 -18.94 5.40
N ARG A 450 7.20 -17.78 6.07
CA ARG A 450 7.89 -16.53 5.68
C ARG A 450 9.43 -16.66 5.70
N LEU A 451 9.97 -17.40 6.65
CA LEU A 451 11.41 -17.63 6.85
C LEU A 451 11.94 -18.82 6.04
N GLY A 452 11.09 -19.51 5.29
CA GLY A 452 11.46 -20.64 4.45
C GLY A 452 11.63 -21.97 5.18
N ILE A 453 11.44 -22.00 6.50
CA ILE A 453 11.54 -23.20 7.33
C ILE A 453 10.54 -24.29 6.90
N LEU A 454 9.30 -23.92 6.54
CA LEU A 454 8.34 -24.91 6.02
C LEU A 454 8.79 -25.55 4.70
N MET A 455 9.49 -24.80 3.84
CA MET A 455 10.01 -25.30 2.56
C MET A 455 11.30 -26.11 2.72
N GLU A 456 11.95 -26.03 3.87
CA GLU A 456 13.06 -26.89 4.27
C GLU A 456 12.54 -28.23 4.78
N ILE A 457 11.50 -28.21 5.62
CA ILE A 457 10.89 -29.41 6.23
C ILE A 457 10.03 -30.18 5.23
N LEU A 458 9.29 -29.48 4.38
CA LEU A 458 8.40 -30.05 3.36
C LEU A 458 8.80 -29.50 1.99
N PRO A 459 9.79 -30.09 1.31
CA PRO A 459 10.28 -29.60 0.02
C PRO A 459 9.17 -29.50 -1.05
N GLU A 460 8.15 -30.36 -0.98
CA GLU A 460 6.97 -30.36 -1.86
C GLU A 460 6.17 -29.07 -1.74
N LEU A 461 6.21 -28.39 -0.59
CA LEU A 461 5.58 -27.08 -0.42
C LEU A 461 6.18 -26.03 -1.35
N ARG A 462 7.42 -26.19 -1.84
CA ARG A 462 8.01 -25.29 -2.86
C ARG A 462 7.24 -25.34 -4.17
N ALA A 463 6.65 -26.49 -4.51
CA ALA A 463 5.87 -26.64 -5.74
C ALA A 463 4.53 -25.89 -5.66
N ILE A 464 4.02 -25.66 -4.45
CA ILE A 464 2.74 -24.99 -4.20
C ILE A 464 2.88 -23.59 -3.58
N ASP A 465 4.07 -23.16 -3.14
CA ASP A 465 4.29 -21.80 -2.64
C ASP A 465 3.97 -20.79 -3.75
N SER A 466 2.99 -19.92 -3.47
CA SER A 466 2.49 -18.96 -4.45
C SER A 466 1.97 -19.59 -5.74
N LEU A 467 1.60 -20.88 -5.72
CA LEU A 467 0.92 -21.52 -6.85
C LEU A 467 -0.50 -20.95 -6.95
N VAL A 468 -0.78 -20.34 -8.10
CA VAL A 468 -2.15 -19.93 -8.44
C VAL A 468 -2.86 -21.13 -9.02
N VAL A 469 -3.74 -21.74 -8.23
CA VAL A 469 -4.72 -22.69 -8.75
C VAL A 469 -5.91 -21.87 -9.26
N ARG A 470 -6.06 -21.83 -10.59
CA ARG A 470 -7.21 -21.19 -11.25
C ARG A 470 -8.37 -22.17 -11.27
N ASP A 471 -9.00 -22.38 -10.12
CA ASP A 471 -10.26 -23.11 -10.09
C ASP A 471 -11.37 -22.17 -10.57
N PHE A 472 -11.84 -22.40 -11.79
CA PHE A 472 -13.07 -21.81 -12.33
C PHE A 472 -14.28 -22.39 -11.58
N TYR A 473 -14.41 -22.13 -10.28
CA TYR A 473 -15.68 -22.34 -9.60
C TYR A 473 -16.63 -21.20 -10.01
N PRO A 474 -17.82 -21.49 -10.55
CA PRO A 474 -18.84 -20.48 -10.73
C PRO A 474 -19.11 -19.80 -9.40
N ARG A 475 -19.15 -18.46 -9.41
CA ARG A 475 -19.47 -17.67 -8.22
C ARG A 475 -20.80 -18.20 -7.64
N PRO A 476 -21.01 -18.21 -6.30
CA PRO A 476 -22.24 -18.70 -5.67
C PRO A 476 -23.56 -18.06 -6.17
N ALA A 477 -23.49 -16.99 -6.97
CA ALA A 477 -24.62 -16.40 -7.67
C ALA A 477 -25.23 -17.33 -8.74
N ASP A 478 -24.45 -18.24 -9.34
CA ASP A 478 -24.91 -19.08 -10.44
C ASP A 478 -25.72 -20.31 -9.97
N PHE A 479 -25.56 -20.73 -8.72
CA PHE A 479 -26.38 -21.81 -8.15
C PHE A 479 -27.84 -21.41 -7.94
N ARG A 480 -28.11 -20.15 -7.57
CA ARG A 480 -29.50 -19.65 -7.46
C ARG A 480 -30.16 -19.51 -8.83
N ALA A 481 -29.40 -19.19 -9.87
CA ALA A 481 -29.90 -19.07 -11.23
C ALA A 481 -30.14 -20.43 -11.92
N ALA A 482 -29.40 -21.47 -11.55
CA ALA A 482 -29.61 -22.84 -12.03
C ALA A 482 -30.78 -23.54 -11.31
N ALA A 483 -30.91 -23.35 -9.99
CA ALA A 483 -32.04 -23.89 -9.22
C ALA A 483 -33.39 -23.24 -9.60
N ALA A 484 -33.38 -21.97 -10.01
CA ALA A 484 -34.59 -21.28 -10.49
C ALA A 484 -35.02 -21.68 -11.90
N ARG A 485 -34.12 -22.25 -12.73
CA ARG A 485 -34.42 -22.71 -14.09
C ARG A 485 -34.92 -24.16 -14.18
N HIS A 486 -34.75 -24.95 -13.11
CA HIS A 486 -35.29 -26.31 -13.01
C HIS A 486 -36.59 -26.41 -12.17
N GLY A 487 -37.14 -25.29 -11.71
CA GLY A 487 -38.35 -25.23 -10.87
C GLY A 487 -39.68 -25.02 -11.60
N GLN A 488 -39.70 -24.97 -12.93
CA GLN A 488 -40.95 -24.89 -13.71
C GLN A 488 -40.95 -25.94 -14.83
N GLY A 489 -41.52 -27.10 -14.54
CA GLY A 489 -41.69 -28.14 -15.55
C GLY A 489 -42.24 -29.44 -14.99
N ASN A 490 -43.57 -29.56 -15.00
CA ASN A 490 -44.39 -30.75 -14.84
C ASN A 490 -44.41 -31.49 -13.50
N GLY A 491 -45.64 -31.71 -13.03
CA GLY A 491 -45.95 -32.40 -11.79
C GLY A 491 -46.17 -33.89 -11.97
N GLY A 492 -46.33 -34.57 -10.84
CA GLY A 492 -46.65 -36.00 -10.82
C GLY A 492 -46.20 -36.73 -9.55
N GLY A 493 -46.97 -36.59 -8.46
CA GLY A 493 -47.26 -37.74 -7.59
C GLY A 493 -46.30 -38.15 -6.45
N LYS A 494 -46.89 -38.13 -5.25
CA LYS A 494 -46.72 -39.05 -4.11
C LYS A 494 -45.59 -38.81 -3.10
N SER A 495 -45.99 -38.14 -2.01
CA SER A 495 -45.93 -38.57 -0.60
C SER A 495 -44.71 -39.37 -0.11
N CYS A 496 -43.93 -38.80 0.82
CA CYS A 496 -43.83 -39.35 2.18
C CYS A 496 -43.23 -38.31 3.15
N THR A 497 -44.07 -37.64 3.93
CA THR A 497 -43.68 -36.87 5.11
C THR A 497 -43.58 -37.82 6.31
N ARG A 498 -42.42 -37.88 6.97
CA ARG A 498 -42.34 -38.35 8.36
C ARG A 498 -41.83 -37.21 9.25
N LYS A 499 -42.72 -36.80 10.15
CA LYS A 499 -42.51 -35.91 11.30
C LYS A 499 -41.43 -36.47 12.24
N PHE A 500 -40.70 -35.58 12.91
CA PHE A 500 -40.57 -35.60 14.37
C PHE A 500 -40.27 -34.18 14.87
N ASP A 501 -41.29 -33.56 15.46
CA ASP A 501 -41.19 -32.43 16.38
C ASP A 501 -40.70 -32.93 17.75
N GLY A 502 -40.09 -32.06 18.55
CA GLY A 502 -40.25 -32.16 20.01
C GLY A 502 -39.08 -31.74 20.90
N ALA A 503 -39.03 -30.45 21.21
CA ALA A 503 -38.89 -29.86 22.56
C ALA A 503 -37.70 -30.21 23.49
N GLY A 504 -37.05 -29.17 24.01
CA GLY A 504 -36.23 -29.28 25.22
C GLY A 504 -35.44 -28.02 25.61
N LYS A 505 -36.12 -26.92 25.95
CA LYS A 505 -35.52 -25.84 26.74
C LYS A 505 -35.14 -26.38 28.13
N ARG A 506 -33.92 -26.13 28.58
CA ARG A 506 -33.57 -25.87 29.99
C ARG A 506 -32.21 -25.15 30.02
N GLY A 507 -32.21 -23.92 30.56
CA GLY A 507 -30.97 -23.20 30.87
C GLY A 507 -30.34 -23.69 32.16
N ILE A 508 -29.10 -23.24 32.41
CA ILE A 508 -28.54 -22.85 33.71
C ILE A 508 -27.24 -22.08 33.39
N THR A 509 -27.15 -20.90 33.98
CA THR A 509 -25.95 -20.07 34.16
C THR A 509 -24.98 -20.69 35.16
N ALA A 510 -23.68 -20.66 34.83
CA ALA A 510 -22.57 -20.33 35.73
C ALA A 510 -21.37 -19.92 34.86
#